data_AF-A0A7V5PFY9-F1
#
_entry.id   AF-A0A7V5PFY9-F1
#
_cell.length_a   1.000
_cell.length_b   1.000
_cell.length_c   1.000
_cell.angle_alpha   90.00
_cell.angle_beta   90.00
_cell.angle_gamma   90.00
#
_symmetry.space_group_name_H-M   'P 1'
#
loop_
_entity.id
_entity.type
_entity.pdbx_description
1 polymer ?
#
loop_
_entity_poly.entity_id
_entity_poly.type
_entity_poly.pdbx_seq_one_letter_code
_entity_poly.pdbx_strand_id
1 'polypeptide(L)'
;MRRATGPRQGMTRLLATIFLLLAPAAGLQAAQALAFWYADDPPLDELAQFDRIVVEPEHFDAHALERLQQDGRIVHAYVSVGELHPGRRDADQVPTGWRLGRNAAWDSSVMDLASKDWRDYLFEHRFRPLWQAGYRGFFLDTLDSHRQFARSDAERAAQEAGLVALIERLH
;
A
#
# COMPACT_ATOMS: atom_id res chain seq x y z
N MET A 1 -16.22 25.02 -92.15
CA MET A 1 -16.54 26.32 -91.51
C MET A 1 -16.13 26.26 -90.04
N ARG A 2 -15.37 27.25 -89.59
CA ARG A 2 -14.82 27.40 -88.22
C ARG A 2 -15.94 27.55 -87.18
N ARG A 3 -15.72 27.04 -85.95
CA ARG A 3 -15.80 27.83 -84.71
C ARG A 3 -15.12 27.09 -83.54
N ALA A 4 -14.30 27.86 -82.83
CA ALA A 4 -13.59 27.50 -81.61
C ALA A 4 -14.45 27.78 -80.36
N THR A 5 -14.21 27.06 -79.28
CA THR A 5 -14.41 27.41 -77.85
C THR A 5 -13.85 26.23 -77.03
N GLY A 6 -13.06 26.29 -75.96
CA GLY A 6 -12.34 27.29 -75.17
C GLY A 6 -11.53 26.46 -74.13
N PRO A 7 -10.44 26.96 -73.51
CA PRO A 7 -9.64 26.14 -72.61
C PRO A 7 -10.34 26.01 -71.24
N ARG A 8 -10.58 24.79 -70.77
CA ARG A 8 -11.00 24.54 -69.39
C ARG A 8 -9.81 24.76 -68.47
N GLN A 9 -9.94 25.76 -67.62
CA GLN A 9 -8.96 26.13 -66.60
C GLN A 9 -8.69 24.97 -65.65
N GLY A 10 -7.42 24.86 -65.28
CA GLY A 10 -6.88 23.85 -64.38
C GLY A 10 -7.50 23.93 -63.00
N MET A 11 -7.85 22.76 -62.47
CA MET A 11 -8.17 22.60 -61.06
C MET A 11 -7.04 21.77 -60.47
N THR A 12 -5.96 22.46 -60.12
CA THR A 12 -4.83 21.92 -59.35
C THR A 12 -5.39 21.38 -58.04
N ARG A 13 -5.53 20.05 -57.94
CA ARG A 13 -5.95 19.40 -56.70
C ARG A 13 -4.82 19.55 -55.69
N LEU A 14 -5.00 20.47 -54.74
CA LEU A 14 -4.14 20.59 -53.58
C LEU A 14 -4.39 19.36 -52.69
N LEU A 15 -3.53 18.35 -52.81
CA LEU A 15 -3.46 17.23 -51.87
C LEU A 15 -2.91 17.79 -50.55
N ALA A 16 -3.81 18.08 -49.61
CA ALA A 16 -3.45 18.41 -48.24
C ALA A 16 -2.98 17.13 -47.54
N THR A 17 -1.67 16.96 -47.42
CA THR A 17 -1.04 15.92 -46.61
C THR A 17 -1.37 16.19 -45.14
N ILE A 18 -2.27 15.39 -44.56
CA ILE A 18 -2.51 15.38 -43.11
C ILE A 18 -1.31 14.69 -42.47
N PHE A 19 -0.40 15.48 -41.88
CA PHE A 19 0.58 14.96 -40.93
C PHE A 19 -0.17 14.63 -39.63
N LEU A 20 -0.50 13.35 -39.43
CA LEU A 20 -1.00 12.86 -38.16
C LEU A 20 0.17 12.91 -37.17
N LEU A 21 0.21 13.94 -36.33
CA LEU A 21 1.11 14.01 -35.18
C LEU A 21 0.73 12.88 -34.23
N LEU A 22 1.45 11.75 -34.28
CA LEU A 22 1.46 10.77 -33.21
C LEU A 22 2.14 11.42 -32.01
N ALA A 23 1.36 12.15 -31.21
CA ALA A 23 1.81 12.50 -29.86
C ALA A 23 2.01 11.18 -29.12
N PRO A 24 3.14 10.97 -28.41
CA PRO A 24 3.20 9.87 -27.47
C PRO A 24 2.10 10.13 -26.46
N ALA A 25 1.10 9.25 -26.41
CA ALA A 25 0.24 9.17 -25.25
C ALA A 25 1.17 8.81 -24.10
N ALA A 26 1.68 9.82 -23.39
CA ALA A 26 2.23 9.61 -22.06
C ALA A 26 1.13 8.84 -21.33
N GLY A 27 1.39 7.57 -21.05
CA GLY A 27 0.40 6.67 -20.49
C GLY A 27 -0.18 7.35 -19.26
N LEU A 28 -1.46 7.72 -19.34
CA LEU A 28 -2.26 7.95 -18.17
C LEU A 28 -2.28 6.60 -17.47
N GLN A 29 -1.35 6.40 -16.54
CA GLN A 29 -1.42 5.28 -15.61
C GLN A 29 -2.74 5.49 -14.88
N ALA A 30 -3.76 4.71 -15.23
CA ALA A 30 -5.03 4.75 -14.55
C ALA A 30 -4.77 4.64 -13.05
N ALA A 31 -5.39 5.51 -12.26
CA ALA A 31 -5.25 5.46 -10.81
C ALA A 31 -5.61 4.05 -10.36
N GLN A 32 -4.68 3.36 -9.69
CA GLN A 32 -4.94 2.01 -9.19
C GLN A 32 -5.97 2.12 -8.07
N ALA A 33 -7.07 1.39 -8.19
CA ALA A 33 -8.11 1.34 -7.17
C ALA A 33 -7.59 0.57 -5.95
N LEU A 34 -7.79 1.15 -4.77
CA LEU A 34 -7.35 0.60 -3.48
C LEU A 34 -8.56 0.35 -2.56
N ALA A 35 -8.68 -0.85 -2.02
CA ALA A 35 -9.64 -1.20 -0.99
C ALA A 35 -8.97 -1.46 0.37
N PHE A 36 -9.71 -1.21 1.44
CA PHE A 36 -9.34 -1.54 2.81
C PHE A 36 -10.44 -2.41 3.42
N TRP A 37 -10.07 -3.55 4.01
CA TRP A 37 -11.00 -4.43 4.71
C TRP A 37 -10.38 -5.04 5.96
N TYR A 38 -10.83 -4.59 7.13
CA TYR A 38 -10.32 -5.06 8.43
C TYR A 38 -11.35 -5.84 9.24
N ALA A 39 -12.59 -5.95 8.78
CA ALA A 39 -13.64 -6.69 9.46
C ALA A 39 -13.54 -8.20 9.18
N ASP A 40 -14.27 -8.99 9.96
CA ASP A 40 -14.53 -10.40 9.67
C ASP A 40 -15.32 -10.56 8.35
N ASP A 41 -15.48 -11.80 7.90
CA ASP A 41 -16.30 -12.18 6.73
C ASP A 41 -16.02 -11.36 5.46
N PRO A 42 -14.80 -11.45 4.88
CA PRO A 42 -14.41 -10.59 3.77
C PRO A 42 -15.21 -10.84 2.48
N PRO A 43 -15.76 -9.79 1.84
CA PRO A 43 -16.52 -9.89 0.59
C PRO A 43 -15.56 -10.02 -0.61
N LEU A 44 -15.10 -11.26 -0.85
CA LEU A 44 -14.00 -11.52 -1.80
C LEU A 44 -14.30 -11.06 -3.23
N ASP A 45 -15.54 -11.16 -3.69
CA ASP A 45 -15.91 -10.83 -5.07
C ASP A 45 -15.91 -9.31 -5.31
N GLU A 46 -16.32 -8.53 -4.31
CA GLU A 46 -16.25 -7.07 -4.28
C GLU A 46 -14.80 -6.59 -4.15
N LEU A 47 -14.02 -7.21 -3.27
CA LEU A 47 -12.60 -6.88 -3.11
C LEU A 47 -11.79 -7.18 -4.38
N ALA A 48 -12.15 -8.21 -5.14
CA ALA A 48 -11.52 -8.55 -6.42
C ALA A 48 -11.75 -7.49 -7.52
N GLN A 49 -12.60 -6.48 -7.31
CA GLN A 49 -12.78 -5.36 -8.24
C GLN A 49 -11.66 -4.29 -8.13
N PHE A 50 -10.78 -4.41 -7.14
CA PHE A 50 -9.70 -3.46 -6.88
C PHE A 50 -8.34 -4.00 -7.34
N ASP A 51 -7.45 -3.10 -7.74
CA ASP A 51 -6.07 -3.46 -8.13
C ASP A 51 -5.21 -3.83 -6.92
N ARG A 52 -5.48 -3.16 -5.79
CA ARG A 52 -4.76 -3.32 -4.52
C ARG A 52 -5.76 -3.42 -3.37
N ILE A 53 -5.44 -4.28 -2.42
CA ILE A 53 -6.32 -4.56 -1.28
C ILE A 53 -5.47 -4.58 -0.01
N VAL A 54 -5.86 -3.83 1.01
CA VAL A 54 -5.24 -3.90 2.34
C VAL A 54 -6.18 -4.66 3.27
N VAL A 55 -5.67 -5.67 3.95
CA VAL A 55 -6.47 -6.57 4.79
C VAL A 55 -5.92 -6.71 6.20
N GLU A 56 -6.78 -6.96 7.19
CA GLU A 56 -6.36 -7.56 8.46
C GLU A 56 -6.08 -9.04 8.21
N PRO A 57 -4.81 -9.48 8.18
CA PRO A 57 -4.45 -10.83 7.77
C PRO A 57 -5.05 -11.93 8.65
N GLU A 58 -5.44 -11.63 9.90
CA GLU A 58 -6.07 -12.64 10.77
C GLU A 58 -7.46 -13.07 10.31
N HIS A 59 -8.13 -12.30 9.43
CA HIS A 59 -9.45 -12.61 8.88
C HIS A 59 -9.39 -13.28 7.48
N PHE A 60 -8.20 -13.58 6.97
CA PHE A 60 -8.00 -14.18 5.65
C PHE A 60 -7.23 -15.49 5.77
N ASP A 61 -7.81 -16.58 5.27
CA ASP A 61 -7.09 -17.84 5.10
C ASP A 61 -6.31 -17.87 3.78
N ALA A 62 -5.53 -18.94 3.59
CA ALA A 62 -4.72 -19.11 2.38
C ALA A 62 -5.57 -19.14 1.09
N HIS A 63 -6.79 -19.70 1.15
CA HIS A 63 -7.67 -19.77 -0.02
C HIS A 63 -8.20 -18.39 -0.41
N ALA A 64 -8.63 -17.60 0.57
CA ALA A 64 -9.08 -16.23 0.36
C ALA A 64 -7.94 -15.34 -0.19
N LEU A 65 -6.72 -15.48 0.35
CA LEU A 65 -5.56 -14.77 -0.15
C LEU A 65 -5.22 -15.16 -1.60
N GLU A 66 -5.16 -16.45 -1.90
CA GLU A 66 -4.91 -16.96 -3.26
C GLU A 66 -5.95 -16.45 -4.26
N ARG A 67 -7.24 -16.48 -3.90
CA ARG A 67 -8.35 -15.94 -4.69
C ARG A 67 -8.12 -14.47 -5.03
N LEU A 68 -7.78 -13.64 -4.05
CA LEU A 68 -7.58 -12.21 -4.25
C LEU A 68 -6.29 -11.86 -5.00
N GLN A 69 -5.26 -12.72 -4.94
CA GLN A 69 -4.00 -12.52 -5.66
C GLN A 69 -4.07 -12.95 -7.15
N GLN A 70 -5.19 -13.52 -7.60
CA GLN A 70 -5.40 -13.83 -9.01
C GLN A 70 -5.33 -12.58 -9.90
N ASP A 71 -4.96 -12.79 -11.16
CA ASP A 71 -4.81 -11.76 -12.19
C ASP A 71 -3.83 -10.62 -11.84
N GLY A 72 -2.85 -10.89 -10.97
CA GLY A 72 -1.77 -9.96 -10.65
C GLY A 72 -2.12 -8.86 -9.64
N ARG A 73 -3.25 -9.01 -8.93
CA ARG A 73 -3.66 -8.13 -7.84
C ARG A 73 -2.69 -8.22 -6.65
N ILE A 74 -2.53 -7.10 -5.94
CA ILE A 74 -1.62 -7.03 -4.79
C ILE A 74 -2.43 -6.90 -3.50
N VAL A 75 -2.31 -7.93 -2.65
CA VAL A 75 -2.88 -7.92 -1.30
C VAL A 75 -1.78 -7.54 -0.30
N HIS A 76 -2.01 -6.46 0.45
CA HIS A 76 -1.14 -5.97 1.53
C HIS A 76 -1.68 -6.42 2.88
N ALA A 77 -0.83 -7.00 3.71
CA ALA A 77 -1.19 -7.25 5.11
C ALA A 77 -1.05 -5.97 5.93
N TYR A 78 -2.08 -5.61 6.69
CA TYR A 78 -2.01 -4.57 7.70
C TYR A 78 -1.05 -4.97 8.83
N VAL A 79 -0.18 -4.04 9.23
CA VAL A 79 0.69 -4.20 10.40
C VAL A 79 0.73 -2.86 11.14
N SER A 80 0.19 -2.84 12.36
CA SER A 80 0.44 -1.77 13.32
C SER A 80 1.87 -1.91 13.85
N VAL A 81 2.72 -0.92 13.53
CA VAL A 81 4.16 -0.91 13.86
C VAL A 81 4.43 -0.22 15.20
N GLY A 82 3.76 0.90 15.45
CA GLY A 82 3.93 1.69 16.66
C GLY A 82 3.01 1.28 17.80
N GLU A 83 2.03 0.41 17.57
CA GLU A 83 1.07 0.00 18.59
C GLU A 83 0.84 -1.51 18.66
N LEU A 84 0.42 -1.97 19.84
CA LEU A 84 -0.01 -3.34 20.09
C LEU A 84 -1.45 -3.32 20.62
N HIS A 85 -2.38 -3.83 19.83
CA HIS A 85 -3.75 -4.06 20.26
C HIS A 85 -3.85 -5.31 21.16
N PRO A 86 -4.56 -5.26 22.31
CA PRO A 86 -4.65 -6.38 23.25
C PRO A 86 -5.36 -7.61 22.68
N GLY A 87 -6.23 -7.43 21.68
CA GLY A 87 -6.92 -8.53 21.00
C GLY A 87 -6.04 -9.35 20.06
N ARG A 88 -4.78 -8.96 19.81
CA ARG A 88 -3.86 -9.77 19.01
C ARG A 88 -3.52 -11.06 19.73
N ARG A 89 -3.50 -12.19 18.99
CA ARG A 89 -3.26 -13.54 19.53
C ARG A 89 -1.99 -13.70 20.36
N ASP A 90 -0.97 -12.90 20.07
CA ASP A 90 0.36 -12.93 20.69
C ASP A 90 0.59 -11.79 21.71
N ALA A 91 -0.40 -10.93 21.96
CA ALA A 91 -0.23 -9.71 22.76
C ALA A 91 0.24 -9.98 24.20
N ASP A 92 -0.24 -11.05 24.82
CA ASP A 92 0.11 -11.43 26.20
C ASP A 92 1.57 -11.88 26.35
N GLN A 93 2.23 -12.24 25.24
CA GLN A 93 3.63 -12.64 25.23
C GLN A 93 4.59 -11.44 25.14
N VAL A 94 4.08 -10.24 24.87
CA VAL A 94 4.88 -9.02 24.70
C VAL A 94 5.16 -8.37 26.05
N PRO A 95 6.44 -8.26 26.47
CA PRO A 95 6.82 -7.61 27.71
C PRO A 95 6.28 -6.17 27.82
N THR A 96 5.70 -5.85 28.97
CA THR A 96 5.16 -4.51 29.23
C THR A 96 6.25 -3.42 29.24
N GLY A 97 7.51 -3.80 29.49
CA GLY A 97 8.66 -2.88 29.48
C GLY A 97 8.97 -2.29 28.10
N TRP A 98 8.37 -2.81 27.02
CA TRP A 98 8.51 -2.26 25.67
C TRP A 98 7.44 -1.21 25.33
N ARG A 99 6.56 -0.86 26.28
CA ARG A 99 5.47 0.09 26.07
C ARG A 99 5.88 1.49 26.53
N LEU A 100 5.62 2.50 25.70
CA LEU A 100 5.73 3.91 26.07
C LEU A 100 4.50 4.40 26.84
N GLY A 101 3.33 3.82 26.54
CA GLY A 101 2.08 4.16 27.21
C GLY A 101 0.86 3.53 26.54
N ARG A 102 -0.34 4.06 26.84
CA ARG A 102 -1.62 3.57 26.29
C ARG A 102 -2.27 4.64 25.43
N ASN A 103 -2.75 4.24 24.26
CA ASN A 103 -3.61 5.05 23.41
C ASN A 103 -5.08 4.68 23.69
N ALA A 104 -5.77 5.50 24.47
CA ALA A 104 -7.13 5.21 24.92
C ALA A 104 -8.17 5.22 23.80
N ALA A 105 -7.91 5.93 22.69
CA ALA A 105 -8.85 6.01 21.57
C ALA A 105 -9.00 4.68 20.83
N TRP A 106 -7.96 3.84 20.86
CA TRP A 106 -7.87 2.57 20.13
C TRP A 106 -7.67 1.36 21.04
N ASP A 107 -7.75 1.57 22.35
CA ASP A 107 -7.47 0.57 23.38
C ASP A 107 -6.14 -0.18 23.17
N SER A 108 -5.12 0.50 22.66
CA SER A 108 -3.84 -0.10 22.28
C SER A 108 -2.70 0.38 23.19
N SER A 109 -1.62 -0.39 23.23
CA SER A 109 -0.35 0.04 23.84
C SER A 109 0.52 0.69 22.78
N VAL A 110 0.99 1.92 23.03
CA VAL A 110 2.02 2.54 22.19
C VAL A 110 3.37 1.94 22.56
N MET A 111 4.08 1.42 21.58
CA MET A 111 5.30 0.65 21.73
C MET A 111 6.52 1.52 21.48
N ASP A 112 7.63 1.19 22.16
CA ASP A 112 8.91 1.87 22.01
C ASP A 112 9.61 1.38 20.73
N LEU A 113 9.60 2.21 19.69
CA LEU A 113 10.29 1.92 18.43
C LEU A 113 11.81 1.99 18.57
N ALA A 114 12.35 2.67 19.59
CA ALA A 114 13.79 2.66 19.88
C ALA A 114 14.23 1.33 20.53
N SER A 115 13.32 0.57 21.12
CA SER A 115 13.58 -0.79 21.61
C SER A 115 13.90 -1.75 20.46
N LYS A 116 15.12 -2.31 20.47
CA LYS A 116 15.52 -3.36 19.52
C LYS A 116 14.63 -4.59 19.67
N ASP A 117 14.25 -4.95 20.89
CA ASP A 117 13.47 -6.15 21.16
C ASP A 117 12.05 -6.04 20.57
N TRP A 118 11.43 -4.85 20.62
CA TRP A 118 10.14 -4.62 19.96
C TRP A 118 10.25 -4.76 18.44
N ARG A 119 11.31 -4.20 17.84
CA ARG A 119 11.54 -4.32 16.39
C ARG A 119 11.83 -5.76 15.97
N ASP A 120 12.61 -6.50 16.75
CA ASP A 120 12.86 -7.92 16.52
C ASP A 120 11.58 -8.73 16.65
N TYR A 121 10.77 -8.44 17.66
CA TYR A 121 9.47 -9.08 17.83
C TYR A 121 8.55 -8.85 16.62
N LEU A 122 8.42 -7.60 16.14
CA LEU A 122 7.66 -7.31 14.93
C LEU A 122 8.17 -8.09 13.73
N PHE A 123 9.48 -8.14 13.53
CA PHE A 123 10.07 -8.86 12.41
C PHE A 123 9.80 -10.37 12.48
N GLU A 124 10.08 -11.00 13.63
CA GLU A 124 10.01 -12.45 13.79
C GLU A 124 8.58 -12.97 13.93
N HIS A 125 7.70 -12.23 14.59
CA HIS A 125 6.34 -12.68 14.91
C HIS A 125 5.26 -12.09 13.99
N ARG A 126 5.56 -11.02 13.24
CA ARG A 126 4.59 -10.42 12.30
C ARG A 126 5.05 -10.50 10.86
N PHE A 127 6.16 -9.85 10.50
CA PHE A 127 6.56 -9.77 9.11
C PHE A 127 6.96 -11.14 8.53
N ARG A 128 7.76 -11.93 9.25
CA ARG A 128 8.20 -13.26 8.78
C ARG A 128 7.03 -14.23 8.58
N PRO A 129 6.08 -14.42 9.52
CA PRO A 129 4.94 -15.30 9.32
C PRO A 129 4.02 -14.84 8.19
N LEU A 130 3.78 -13.53 8.06
CA LEU A 130 2.96 -12.99 6.95
C LEU A 130 3.63 -13.20 5.59
N TRP A 131 4.96 -13.04 5.52
CA TRP A 131 5.72 -13.37 4.32
C TRP A 131 5.60 -14.86 3.96
N GLN A 132 5.70 -15.74 4.96
CA GLN A 132 5.52 -17.18 4.79
C GLN A 132 4.08 -17.54 4.35
N ALA A 133 3.09 -16.80 4.83
CA ALA A 133 1.68 -16.96 4.44
C ALA A 133 1.37 -16.50 3.00
N GLY A 134 2.32 -15.85 2.31
CA GLY A 134 2.18 -15.48 0.89
C GLY A 134 2.00 -13.98 0.64
N TYR A 135 1.97 -13.14 1.68
CA TYR A 135 1.96 -11.69 1.50
C TYR A 135 3.31 -11.20 0.94
N ARG A 136 3.25 -10.26 0.00
CA ARG A 136 4.42 -9.59 -0.60
C ARG A 136 4.36 -8.06 -0.49
N GLY A 137 3.38 -7.56 0.24
CA GLY A 137 3.19 -6.17 0.55
C GLY A 137 2.66 -6.01 1.96
N PHE A 138 3.06 -4.93 2.62
CA PHE A 138 2.64 -4.59 3.97
C PHE A 138 2.13 -3.16 3.98
N PHE A 139 1.01 -2.94 4.65
CA PHE A 139 0.53 -1.60 4.98
C PHE A 139 0.92 -1.30 6.42
N LEU A 140 1.87 -0.36 6.59
CA LEU A 140 2.45 -0.03 7.89
C LEU A 140 1.67 1.13 8.52
N ASP A 141 1.06 0.88 9.67
CA ASP A 141 0.25 1.87 10.38
C ASP A 141 0.89 2.28 11.71
N THR A 142 0.35 3.31 12.36
CA THR A 142 0.75 3.84 13.67
C THR A 142 2.20 4.32 13.73
N LEU A 143 2.73 4.76 12.59
CA LEU A 143 4.12 5.19 12.42
C LEU A 143 4.49 6.41 13.28
N ASP A 144 3.50 7.17 13.72
CA ASP A 144 3.61 8.41 14.47
C ASP A 144 3.15 8.30 15.94
N SER A 145 2.63 7.15 16.38
CA SER A 145 2.07 7.01 17.73
C SER A 145 3.09 7.32 18.84
N HIS A 146 4.37 7.05 18.60
CA HIS A 146 5.46 7.40 19.51
C HIS A 146 5.52 8.91 19.84
N ARG A 147 5.02 9.79 18.95
CA ARG A 147 4.99 11.25 19.15
C ARG A 147 4.06 11.67 20.29
N GLN A 148 3.14 10.81 20.70
CA GLN A 148 2.29 11.03 21.88
C GLN A 148 3.09 10.96 23.19
N PHE A 149 4.26 10.32 23.20
CA PHE A 149 5.05 10.05 24.41
C PHE A 149 6.49 10.61 24.34
N ALA A 150 7.11 10.65 23.17
CA ALA A 150 8.42 11.28 22.96
C ALA A 150 8.29 12.81 23.07
N ARG A 151 8.77 13.40 24.18
CA ARG A 151 8.58 14.84 24.47
C ARG A 151 9.72 15.68 23.95
N SER A 152 10.94 15.18 24.05
CA SER A 152 12.16 15.84 23.56
C SER A 152 12.49 15.47 22.11
N ASP A 153 13.29 16.31 21.46
CA ASP A 153 13.79 16.03 20.10
C ASP A 153 14.69 14.78 20.07
N ALA A 154 15.45 14.55 21.15
CA ALA A 154 16.30 13.37 21.28
C ALA A 154 15.48 12.08 21.34
N GLU A 155 14.38 12.06 22.12
CA GLU A 155 13.48 10.91 22.17
C GLU A 155 12.82 10.67 20.81
N ARG A 156 12.32 11.72 20.14
CA ARG A 156 11.71 11.59 18.80
C ARG A 156 12.70 11.04 17.78
N ALA A 157 13.93 11.56 17.77
CA ALA A 157 14.99 11.09 16.88
C ALA A 157 15.33 9.61 17.14
N ALA A 158 15.33 9.16 18.39
CA ALA A 158 15.54 7.75 18.73
C ALA A 158 14.41 6.84 18.20
N GLN A 159 13.15 7.29 18.32
CA GLN A 159 11.99 6.57 17.78
C GLN A 159 12.02 6.49 16.25
N GLU A 160 12.32 7.62 15.58
CA GLU A 160 12.44 7.71 14.12
C GLU A 160 13.59 6.84 13.60
N ALA A 161 14.76 6.85 14.26
CA ALA A 161 15.88 5.97 13.92
C ALA A 161 15.51 4.49 14.08
N GLY A 162 14.76 4.15 15.14
CA GLY A 162 14.21 2.81 15.32
C GLY A 162 13.26 2.40 14.19
N LEU A 163 12.33 3.29 13.81
CA LEU A 163 11.42 3.06 12.70
C LEU A 163 12.16 2.85 11.37
N VAL A 164 13.13 3.70 11.05
CA VAL A 164 13.98 3.57 9.86
C VAL A 164 14.69 2.22 9.85
N ALA A 165 15.32 1.83 10.97
CA ALA A 165 16.01 0.55 11.08
C ALA A 165 15.08 -0.66 10.86
N LEU A 166 13.81 -0.58 11.28
CA LEU A 166 12.82 -1.62 10.98
C LEU A 166 12.50 -1.64 9.47
N ILE A 167 12.21 -0.48 8.87
CA ILE A 167 11.82 -0.37 7.46
C ILE A 167 12.96 -0.83 6.53
N GLU A 168 14.20 -0.46 6.83
CA GLU A 168 15.38 -0.92 6.08
C GLU A 168 15.56 -2.43 6.14
N ARG A 169 15.15 -3.09 7.23
CA ARG A 169 15.20 -4.54 7.36
C ARG A 169 14.13 -5.26 6.52
N LEU A 170 13.07 -4.56 6.11
CA LEU A 170 11.98 -5.13 5.30
C LEU A 170 12.22 -5.05 3.79
N HIS A 171 13.16 -4.22 3.35
CA HIS A 171 13.55 -4.03 1.94
C HIS A 171 14.73 -4.93 1.56
#